data_AF-A0A6V7II05-F1
#
_entry.id   AF-A0A6V7II05-F1
#
_cell.length_a   1.000
_cell.length_b   1.000
_cell.length_c   1.000
_cell.angle_alpha   90.00
_cell.angle_beta   90.00
_cell.angle_gamma   90.00
#
_symmetry.space_group_name_H-M   'P 1'
#
loop_
_entity.id
_entity.type
_entity.pdbx_description
1 polymer ?
#
loop_
_entity_poly.entity_id
_entity_poly.type
_entity_poly.pdbx_seq_one_letter_code
_entity_poly.pdbx_strand_id
1 'polypeptide(L)'
;SYCQLYENVEIVKTPGHTYDDISVIVATMMDGKLTRVAITGDLFEREEDIHDAKIWEEVGDKSLRNMQARSRFMMIRLVDYIIPGHGKMFKITEQHKRLVEAQVNGPGPSSTTEPPAK
;
A
#
# COMPACT_ATOMS: atom_id res chain seq x y z
N SER A 1 8.78 13.59 0.96
CA SER A 1 8.86 14.66 1.97
C SER A 1 7.68 14.51 2.90
N TYR A 2 7.93 14.44 4.22
CA TYR A 2 6.89 14.40 5.24
C TYR A 2 6.60 15.83 5.69
N CYS A 3 5.33 16.17 5.87
CA CYS A 3 4.91 17.44 6.44
C CYS A 3 4.10 17.15 7.69
N GLN A 4 4.61 17.51 8.86
CA GLN A 4 3.85 17.40 10.09
C GLN A 4 2.83 18.53 10.14
N LEU A 5 1.53 18.18 10.14
CA LEU A 5 0.45 19.16 10.24
C LEU A 5 0.15 19.54 11.68
N TYR A 6 0.18 18.55 12.56
CA TYR A 6 -0.16 18.67 13.98
C TYR A 6 0.61 17.60 14.77
N GLU A 7 0.52 17.65 16.09
CA GLU A 7 1.01 16.55 16.92
C GLU A 7 0.33 15.24 16.48
N ASN A 8 1.13 14.21 16.18
CA ASN A 8 0.68 12.90 15.73
C ASN A 8 -0.03 12.83 14.37
N VAL A 9 -0.01 13.90 13.55
CA VAL A 9 -0.60 13.91 12.20
C VAL A 9 0.44 14.33 11.16
N GLU A 10 0.74 13.42 10.24
CA GLU A 10 1.74 13.58 9.17
C GLU A 10 1.05 13.50 7.79
N ILE A 11 1.31 14.45 6.89
CA ILE A 11 1.03 14.30 5.45
C ILE A 11 2.26 13.69 4.78
N VAL A 12 2.03 12.70 3.93
CA VAL A 12 3.04 12.05 3.10
C VAL A 12 2.61 12.13 1.65
N LYS A 13 3.49 12.60 0.76
CA LYS A 13 3.26 12.47 -0.69
C LYS A 13 3.30 10.99 -1.07
N THR A 14 2.24 10.51 -1.71
CA THR A 14 2.09 9.12 -2.16
C THR A 14 1.63 9.07 -3.60
N PRO A 15 2.40 9.64 -4.53
CA PRO A 15 2.01 9.71 -5.93
C PRO A 15 1.83 8.30 -6.50
N GLY A 16 0.81 8.14 -7.33
CA GLY A 16 0.38 6.84 -7.81
C GLY A 16 -0.91 6.90 -8.60
N HIS A 17 -2.06 6.86 -7.92
CA HIS A 17 -3.37 6.89 -8.59
C HIS A 17 -3.50 8.19 -9.40
N THR A 18 -3.04 9.30 -8.83
CA THR A 18 -2.65 10.54 -9.52
C THR A 18 -1.25 11.00 -9.10
N TYR A 19 -0.70 11.99 -9.80
CA TYR A 19 0.62 12.57 -9.47
C TYR A 19 0.61 13.35 -8.14
N ASP A 20 -0.53 13.93 -7.77
CA ASP A 20 -0.66 14.83 -6.63
C ASP A 20 -1.17 14.13 -5.36
N ASP A 21 -1.33 12.81 -5.41
CA ASP A 21 -1.83 12.03 -4.29
C ASP A 21 -0.99 12.20 -3.03
N ILE A 22 -1.71 12.35 -1.92
CA ILE A 22 -1.16 12.36 -0.57
C ILE A 22 -1.87 11.33 0.30
N SER A 23 -1.18 10.89 1.33
CA SER A 23 -1.74 10.11 2.43
C SER A 23 -1.55 10.85 3.73
N VAL A 24 -2.43 10.57 4.70
CA VAL A 24 -2.32 11.08 6.07
C VAL A 24 -2.00 9.92 6.99
N ILE A 25 -0.97 10.06 7.82
CA ILE A 25 -0.67 9.12 8.90
C ILE A 25 -1.06 9.76 10.23
N VAL A 26 -1.85 9.04 11.02
CA VAL A 26 -2.27 9.44 12.36
C VAL A 26 -1.72 8.44 13.36
N ALA A 27 -0.94 8.90 14.34
CA ALA A 27 -0.58 8.10 15.50
C ALA A 27 -1.63 8.29 16.60
N THR A 28 -2.27 7.20 17.03
CA THR A 28 -3.37 7.24 18.01
C THR A 28 -3.34 6.02 18.92
N MET A 29 -4.00 6.10 20.07
CA MET A 29 -4.14 4.97 20.97
C MET A 29 -5.32 4.09 20.54
N MET A 30 -5.06 2.82 20.24
CA MET A 30 -6.08 1.80 19.97
C MET A 30 -5.81 0.61 20.89
N ASP A 31 -6.82 0.20 21.66
CA ASP A 31 -6.73 -0.90 22.63
C ASP A 31 -5.53 -0.77 23.58
N GLY A 32 -5.23 0.45 24.02
CA GLY A 32 -4.11 0.73 24.94
C GLY A 32 -2.72 0.72 24.29
N LYS A 33 -2.61 0.61 22.96
CA LYS A 33 -1.34 0.65 22.21
C LYS A 33 -1.29 1.84 21.26
N LEU A 34 -0.14 2.54 21.24
CA LEU A 34 0.15 3.53 20.20
C LEU A 34 0.22 2.83 18.84
N THR A 35 -0.63 3.27 17.92
CA THR A 35 -0.92 2.63 16.64
C THR A 35 -0.89 3.69 15.55
N ARG A 36 -0.20 3.41 14.43
CA ARG A 36 -0.14 4.30 13.26
C ARG A 36 -1.18 3.85 12.24
N VAL A 37 -2.12 4.74 11.89
CA VAL A 37 -3.18 4.49 10.90
C VAL A 37 -2.93 5.39 9.70
N ALA A 38 -2.89 4.82 8.49
CA ALA A 38 -2.83 5.58 7.25
C ALA A 38 -4.22 5.75 6.64
N ILE A 39 -4.58 6.97 6.26
CA ILE A 39 -5.68 7.27 5.34
C ILE A 39 -5.03 7.53 3.99
N THR A 40 -5.24 6.61 3.04
CA THR A 40 -4.41 6.55 1.84
C THR A 40 -5.11 6.98 0.56
N GLY A 41 -6.44 7.20 0.61
CA GLY A 41 -7.24 7.30 -0.62
C GLY A 41 -6.96 6.11 -1.53
N ASP A 42 -6.95 6.35 -2.84
CA ASP A 42 -6.83 5.32 -3.87
C ASP A 42 -5.38 4.85 -4.12
N LEU A 43 -4.43 5.24 -3.26
CA LEU A 43 -3.15 4.51 -3.17
C LEU A 43 -3.41 3.02 -2.87
N PHE A 44 -4.39 2.74 -2.02
CA PHE A 44 -4.99 1.43 -1.83
C PHE A 44 -6.49 1.50 -2.09
N GLU A 45 -6.97 0.72 -3.04
CA GLU A 45 -8.39 0.67 -3.39
C GLU A 45 -9.18 -0.03 -2.28
N ARG A 46 -8.68 -1.19 -1.83
CA ARG A 46 -9.27 -2.06 -0.79
C ARG A 46 -8.30 -3.19 -0.46
N GLU A 47 -8.49 -3.90 0.67
CA GLU A 47 -7.56 -4.94 1.13
C GLU A 47 -7.31 -6.04 0.07
N GLU A 48 -8.31 -6.36 -0.75
CA GLU A 48 -8.21 -7.36 -1.81
C GLU A 48 -7.14 -7.03 -2.85
N ASP A 49 -6.81 -5.74 -3.05
CA ASP A 49 -5.79 -5.29 -4.01
C ASP A 49 -4.35 -5.63 -3.59
N ILE A 50 -4.16 -6.08 -2.35
CA ILE A 50 -2.89 -6.64 -1.85
C ILE A 50 -2.66 -8.01 -2.47
N HIS A 51 -3.74 -8.79 -2.60
CA HIS A 51 -3.71 -10.14 -3.15
C HIS A 51 -3.84 -10.15 -4.68
N ASP A 52 -4.60 -9.21 -5.23
CA ASP A 52 -4.77 -9.03 -6.67
C ASP A 52 -4.42 -7.60 -7.09
N ALA A 53 -3.15 -7.42 -7.49
CA ALA A 53 -2.64 -6.11 -7.91
C ALA A 53 -3.41 -5.51 -9.10
N LYS A 54 -4.07 -6.34 -9.91
CA LYS A 54 -4.85 -5.85 -11.07
C LYS A 54 -5.94 -4.86 -10.65
N ILE A 55 -6.48 -5.02 -9.44
CA ILE A 55 -7.54 -4.14 -8.92
C ILE A 55 -7.09 -2.68 -8.91
N TRP A 56 -5.88 -2.38 -8.42
CA TRP A 56 -5.37 -1.01 -8.38
C TRP A 56 -4.67 -0.61 -9.70
N GLU A 57 -4.02 -1.57 -10.38
CA GLU A 57 -3.32 -1.31 -11.65
C GLU A 57 -4.24 -0.92 -12.81
N GLU A 58 -5.51 -1.34 -12.77
CA GLU A 58 -6.49 -1.08 -13.83
C GLU A 58 -7.24 0.25 -13.67
N VAL A 59 -7.28 0.82 -12.47
CA VAL A 59 -8.07 2.04 -12.15
C VAL A 59 -7.23 3.31 -12.03
N GLY A 60 -5.95 3.21 -11.66
CA GLY A 60 -5.04 4.36 -11.57
C GLY A 60 -4.39 4.78 -12.90
N ASP A 61 -3.61 5.86 -12.88
CA ASP A 61 -2.81 6.27 -14.03
C ASP A 61 -1.75 5.22 -14.37
N LYS A 62 -1.90 4.62 -15.55
CA LYS A 62 -1.03 3.55 -16.07
C LYS A 62 0.45 3.96 -16.16
N SER A 63 0.73 5.25 -16.39
CA SER A 63 2.09 5.78 -16.45
C SER A 63 2.74 5.90 -15.06
N LEU A 64 1.93 5.93 -14.01
CA LEU A 64 2.36 6.07 -12.62
C LEU A 64 2.39 4.76 -11.83
N ARG A 65 2.04 3.61 -12.43
CA ARG A 65 2.00 2.31 -11.71
C ARG A 65 3.26 1.99 -10.90
N ASN A 66 4.44 2.20 -11.47
CA ASN A 66 5.71 1.97 -10.76
C ASN A 66 5.87 2.91 -9.55
N MET A 67 5.34 4.12 -9.65
CA MET A 67 5.33 5.10 -8.57
C MET A 67 4.31 4.70 -7.49
N GLN A 68 3.11 4.29 -7.90
CA GLN A 68 2.07 3.77 -7.00
C GLN A 68 2.56 2.54 -6.23
N ALA A 69 3.17 1.56 -6.90
CA ALA A 69 3.74 0.36 -6.25
C ALA A 69 4.79 0.73 -5.18
N ARG A 70 5.67 1.69 -5.47
CA ARG A 70 6.67 2.18 -4.50
C ARG A 70 6.04 2.93 -3.34
N SER A 71 5.03 3.77 -3.61
CA SER A 71 4.26 4.49 -2.59
C SER A 71 3.51 3.50 -1.67
N ARG A 72 2.89 2.46 -2.24
CA ARG A 72 2.22 1.37 -1.51
C ARG A 72 3.22 0.61 -0.62
N PHE A 73 4.36 0.22 -1.17
CA PHE A 73 5.42 -0.48 -0.42
C PHE A 73 6.01 0.36 0.72
N MET A 74 6.23 1.65 0.48
CA MET A 74 6.66 2.56 1.54
C MET A 74 5.60 2.65 2.63
N MET A 75 4.33 2.91 2.28
CA MET A 75 3.26 3.10 3.25
C MET A 75 3.02 1.87 4.13
N ILE A 76 2.94 0.68 3.52
CA ILE A 76 2.62 -0.55 4.26
C ILE A 76 3.69 -0.96 5.29
N ARG A 77 4.90 -0.40 5.19
CA ARG A 77 5.98 -0.62 6.16
C ARG A 77 5.98 0.39 7.32
N LEU A 78 5.25 1.49 7.20
CA LEU A 78 5.27 2.59 8.17
C LEU A 78 4.11 2.60 9.16
N VAL A 79 3.07 1.81 8.89
CA VAL A 79 1.79 1.88 9.60
C VAL A 79 1.30 0.51 10.01
N ASP A 80 0.39 0.48 10.98
CA ASP A 80 -0.24 -0.73 11.51
C ASP A 80 -1.58 -1.03 10.81
N TYR A 81 -2.29 0.01 10.39
CA TYR A 81 -3.59 -0.07 9.73
C TYR A 81 -3.66 0.86 8.52
N ILE A 82 -4.46 0.48 7.51
CA ILE A 82 -4.78 1.30 6.33
C ILE A 82 -6.29 1.48 6.25
N ILE A 83 -6.71 2.71 5.96
CA ILE A 83 -8.05 3.09 5.51
C ILE A 83 -7.95 3.37 4.01
N PRO A 84 -8.38 2.44 3.15
CA PRO A 84 -8.31 2.57 1.69
C PRO A 84 -9.43 3.46 1.15
N GLY A 85 -9.37 3.83 -0.13
CA GLY A 85 -10.38 4.68 -0.78
C GLY A 85 -11.75 4.01 -0.97
N HIS A 86 -11.76 2.70 -1.23
CA HIS A 86 -12.95 1.92 -1.63
C HIS A 86 -13.09 0.59 -0.85
N GLY A 87 -12.81 0.61 0.46
CA GLY A 87 -12.89 -0.57 1.31
C GLY A 87 -12.95 -0.27 2.80
N LYS A 88 -13.01 -1.32 3.61
CA LYS A 88 -12.94 -1.19 5.08
C LYS A 88 -11.49 -0.99 5.52
N MET A 89 -11.32 -0.36 6.68
CA MET A 89 -10.03 -0.35 7.36
C MET A 89 -9.57 -1.78 7.65
N PHE A 90 -8.29 -2.06 7.42
CA PHE A 90 -7.71 -3.38 7.68
C PHE A 90 -6.36 -3.27 8.40
N LYS A 91 -6.02 -4.34 9.13
CA LYS A 91 -4.75 -4.46 9.86
C LYS A 91 -3.67 -5.01 8.94
N ILE A 92 -2.49 -4.41 8.95
CA ILE A 92 -1.36 -4.90 8.17
C ILE A 92 -0.79 -6.16 8.83
N THR A 93 -0.58 -7.19 8.01
CA THR A 93 0.11 -8.43 8.38
C THR A 93 1.48 -8.50 7.69
N GLU A 94 2.34 -9.41 8.14
CA GLU A 94 3.60 -9.69 7.46
C GLU A 94 3.39 -10.26 6.05
N GLN A 95 2.27 -10.97 5.80
CA GLN A 95 1.91 -11.42 4.47
C GLN A 95 1.59 -10.23 3.55
N HIS A 96 0.84 -9.23 4.05
CA HIS A 96 0.55 -8.04 3.26
C HIS A 96 1.83 -7.31 2.84
N LYS A 97 2.79 -7.14 3.76
CA LYS A 97 4.08 -6.51 3.45
C LYS A 97 4.84 -7.24 2.34
N ARG A 98 4.91 -8.58 2.40
CA ARG A 98 5.57 -9.39 1.36
C ARG A 98 4.88 -9.29 0.01
N LEU A 99 3.54 -9.33 -0.01
CA LEU A 99 2.77 -9.23 -1.25
C LEU A 99 2.95 -7.87 -1.92
N VAL A 100 2.88 -6.77 -1.16
CA VAL A 100 3.10 -5.43 -1.70
C VAL A 100 4.56 -5.22 -2.11
N GLU A 101 5.54 -5.79 -1.41
CA GLU A 101 6.94 -5.76 -1.83
C GLU A 101 7.14 -6.43 -3.21
N ALA A 102 6.46 -7.57 -3.45
CA ALA A 102 6.49 -8.23 -4.74
C ALA A 102 5.89 -7.37 -5.88
N GLN A 103 4.93 -6.49 -5.59
CA GLN A 103 4.35 -5.55 -6.56
C GLN A 103 5.36 -4.50 -7.06
N VAL A 104 6.44 -4.22 -6.31
CA VAL A 104 7.50 -3.27 -6.73
C VAL A 104 8.48 -3.88 -7.73
N ASN A 105 8.76 -5.18 -7.58
CA ASN A 105 9.82 -5.86 -8.35
C ASN A 105 9.31 -6.48 -9.66
N GLY A 106 8.03 -6.28 -10.00
CA GLY A 106 7.35 -7.00 -11.09
C GLY A 106 7.24 -8.50 -10.79
N PRO A 107 6.60 -9.30 -11.67
CA PRO A 107 6.66 -10.75 -11.53
C PRO A 107 8.13 -11.17 -11.69
N GLY A 108 8.76 -11.59 -10.58
CA GLY A 108 9.99 -12.38 -10.64
C GLY A 108 9.75 -13.65 -11.47
N PRO A 109 10.80 -14.26 -12.06
CA PRO A 109 10.63 -15.36 -13.00
C PRO A 109 9.71 -16.42 -12.39
N SER A 110 8.63 -16.70 -13.11
CA SER A 110 7.72 -17.79 -12.81
C SER A 110 8.56 -19.04 -12.54
N SER A 111 8.55 -19.51 -11.29
CA SER A 111 9.02 -20.85 -10.97
C SER A 111 7.99 -21.85 -11.48
N THR A 112 7.86 -21.93 -12.80
CA THR A 112 7.30 -23.11 -13.47
C THR A 112 8.37 -24.19 -13.36
N THR A 113 8.33 -24.93 -12.25
CA THR A 113 8.89 -26.28 -12.22
C THR A 113 7.98 -27.13 -13.09
N GLU A 114 8.25 -27.18 -14.39
CA GLU A 114 7.80 -28.33 -15.19
C GLU A 114 8.46 -29.59 -14.62
N PRO A 115 7.70 -30.66 -14.31
CA PRO A 115 8.31 -31.91 -13.90
C PRO A 115 9.09 -32.51 -15.09
N PRO A 116 10.22 -33.21 -14.82
CA PRO A 116 11.01 -33.80 -15.88
C PRO A 116 10.16 -34.81 -16.66
N ALA A 117 10.17 -34.67 -17.99
CA ALA A 117 9.53 -35.59 -18.91
C ALA A 117 10.05 -37.03 -18.67
N LYS A 118 9.12 -37.97 -18.61
CA LYS A 118 9.39 -39.41 -18.68
C LYS A 118 9.76 -39.82 -20.10
#